data_AF-W4UZM7-F1
#
_entry.id   AF-W4UZM7-F1
#
_cell.length_a   1.000
_cell.length_b   1.000
_cell.length_c   1.000
_cell.angle_alpha   90.00
_cell.angle_beta   90.00
_cell.angle_gamma   90.00
#
_symmetry.space_group_name_H-M   'P 1'
#
loop_
_entity.id
_entity.type
_entity.pdbx_description
1 polymer ?
#
loop_
_entity_poly.entity_id
_entity_poly.type
_entity_poly.pdbx_seq_one_letter_code
_entity_poly.pdbx_strand_id
1 'polypeptide(L)'
;MLGLAFTTTSCSSDDNKEVSAADIDYNSDNATSWHNYMKNVARLLQTDATNLQAAWTTGGYGDAFINHKGEFTSAKSCVQQIVEGCIDIAGEVGSQKIGDPISKYKAGKTIEAVYAVESWYSWHSREDYRNNIYSIRNAYYGSLNGNVAANSIAKVIEGSNSALDTKVKLAITKAATAIWLFHSLSVITSTVRKQKPPWQHARNWKLY
;
A
#
# COMPACT_ATOMS: atom_id res chain seq x y z
N MET A 1 -10.35 -19.44 11.62
CA MET A 1 -8.95 -19.49 11.16
C MET A 1 -8.93 -20.00 9.73
N LEU A 2 -9.38 -19.14 8.81
CA LEU A 2 -9.15 -19.34 7.38
C LEU A 2 -7.90 -18.53 7.05
N GLY A 3 -6.73 -19.12 7.28
CA GLY A 3 -5.46 -18.53 6.88
C GLY A 3 -5.46 -18.37 5.36
N LEU A 4 -5.38 -17.14 4.88
CA LEU A 4 -5.17 -16.83 3.47
C LEU A 4 -3.74 -17.26 3.11
N ALA A 5 -3.58 -18.53 2.76
CA ALA A 5 -2.31 -19.07 2.30
C ALA A 5 -2.08 -18.65 0.84
N PHE A 6 -1.25 -17.64 0.65
CA PHE A 6 -0.68 -17.34 -0.67
C PHE A 6 0.37 -18.41 -0.99
N THR A 7 0.03 -19.39 -1.83
CA THR A 7 1.03 -20.29 -2.41
C THR A 7 1.73 -19.57 -3.55
N THR A 8 2.91 -19.02 -3.30
CA THR A 8 3.82 -18.60 -4.37
C THR A 8 4.56 -19.82 -4.89
N THR A 9 4.16 -20.32 -6.06
CA THR A 9 4.96 -21.29 -6.81
C THR A 9 6.21 -20.58 -7.32
N SER A 10 7.32 -20.78 -6.63
CA SER A 10 8.65 -20.38 -7.09
C SER A 10 9.06 -21.28 -8.25
N CYS A 11 8.81 -20.84 -9.49
CA CYS A 11 9.50 -21.41 -10.64
C CYS A 11 10.97 -20.96 -10.58
N SER A 12 11.78 -21.82 -9.97
CA SER A 12 13.24 -21.78 -10.01
C SER A 12 13.69 -22.01 -11.45
N SER A 13 14.11 -20.95 -12.12
CA SER A 13 14.96 -21.03 -13.30
C SER A 13 15.95 -19.86 -13.20
N ASP A 14 17.17 -20.19 -12.80
CA ASP A 14 18.38 -19.35 -12.86
C ASP A 14 18.71 -18.99 -14.32
N ASP A 15 17.83 -18.23 -14.97
CA ASP A 15 18.18 -17.56 -16.19
C ASP A 15 18.67 -16.18 -15.80
N ASN A 16 19.92 -15.89 -16.18
CA ASN A 16 20.56 -14.58 -16.12
C ASN A 16 19.88 -13.61 -17.12
N LYS A 17 18.55 -13.48 -17.02
CA LYS A 17 17.74 -12.60 -17.85
C LYS A 17 18.01 -11.19 -17.41
N GLU A 18 18.59 -10.42 -18.33
CA GLU A 18 18.72 -8.98 -18.18
C GLU A 18 17.36 -8.40 -17.79
N VAL A 19 17.30 -7.78 -16.60
CA VAL A 19 16.09 -7.18 -16.08
C VAL A 19 15.80 -5.93 -16.90
N SER A 20 14.94 -6.06 -17.90
CA SER A 20 14.55 -4.98 -18.80
C SER A 20 13.12 -4.52 -18.52
N ALA A 21 12.89 -3.20 -18.63
CA ALA A 21 11.52 -2.70 -18.68
C ALA A 21 10.92 -3.21 -19.99
N ALA A 22 9.69 -3.72 -19.94
CA ALA A 22 8.92 -4.00 -21.15
C ALA A 22 8.46 -2.67 -21.78
N ASP A 23 9.40 -1.90 -22.30
CA ASP A 23 9.15 -0.60 -22.88
C ASP A 23 8.27 -0.75 -24.12
N ILE A 24 7.10 -0.11 -24.08
CA ILE A 24 6.14 -0.08 -25.15
C ILE A 24 5.49 1.31 -25.16
N ASP A 25 5.51 1.95 -26.31
CA ASP A 25 4.84 3.24 -26.52
C ASP A 25 3.53 3.03 -27.26
N TYR A 26 2.53 3.83 -26.91
CA TYR A 26 1.25 3.84 -27.61
C TYR A 26 1.44 4.35 -29.04
N ASN A 27 0.89 3.63 -30.02
CA ASN A 27 0.90 4.02 -31.42
C ASN A 27 -0.34 3.47 -32.16
N SER A 28 -0.48 3.79 -33.45
CA SER A 28 -1.60 3.32 -34.27
C SER A 28 -1.72 1.79 -34.32
N ASP A 29 -0.59 1.09 -34.29
CA ASP A 29 -0.52 -0.35 -34.54
C ASP A 29 -0.97 -1.14 -33.30
N ASN A 30 -0.74 -0.60 -32.10
CA ASN A 30 -1.16 -1.22 -30.84
C ASN A 30 -2.39 -0.58 -30.19
N ALA A 31 -2.92 0.53 -30.73
CA ALA A 31 -4.01 1.31 -30.13
C ALA A 31 -5.22 0.47 -29.73
N THR A 32 -5.72 -0.38 -30.63
CA THR A 32 -6.90 -1.23 -30.39
C THR A 32 -6.66 -2.19 -29.22
N SER A 33 -5.51 -2.87 -29.21
CA SER A 33 -5.13 -3.80 -28.13
C SER A 33 -4.96 -3.07 -26.81
N TRP A 34 -4.32 -1.90 -26.83
CA TRP A 34 -4.12 -1.06 -25.65
C TRP A 34 -5.45 -0.61 -25.04
N HIS A 35 -6.36 -0.08 -25.86
CA HIS A 35 -7.70 0.35 -25.41
C HIS A 35 -8.50 -0.81 -24.80
N ASN A 36 -8.53 -1.97 -25.48
CA ASN A 36 -9.25 -3.14 -25.01
C ASN A 36 -8.68 -3.67 -23.68
N TYR A 37 -7.35 -3.69 -23.55
CA TYR A 37 -6.71 -4.15 -22.33
C TYR A 37 -6.98 -3.20 -21.16
N MET A 38 -6.81 -1.88 -21.33
CA MET A 38 -7.12 -0.90 -20.29
C MET A 38 -8.59 -0.95 -19.86
N LYS A 39 -9.51 -1.10 -20.81
CA LYS A 39 -10.94 -1.25 -20.52
C LYS A 39 -11.21 -2.49 -19.66
N ASN A 40 -10.57 -3.62 -19.98
CA ASN A 40 -10.71 -4.84 -19.21
C ASN A 40 -10.14 -4.71 -17.80
N VAL A 41 -8.95 -4.11 -17.64
CA VAL A 41 -8.36 -3.84 -16.31
C VAL A 41 -9.28 -2.95 -15.48
N ALA A 42 -9.79 -1.86 -16.05
CA ALA A 42 -10.71 -0.96 -15.34
C ALA A 42 -12.01 -1.65 -14.92
N ARG A 43 -12.57 -2.50 -15.78
CA ARG A 43 -13.77 -3.29 -15.47
C ARG A 43 -13.52 -4.28 -14.34
N LEU A 44 -12.36 -4.96 -14.33
CA LEU A 44 -11.99 -5.88 -13.25
C LEU A 44 -11.82 -5.13 -11.92
N LEU A 45 -11.08 -4.01 -11.92
CA LEU A 45 -10.93 -3.15 -10.73
C LEU A 45 -12.29 -2.71 -10.16
N GLN A 46 -13.22 -2.27 -11.02
CA GLN A 46 -14.56 -1.89 -10.61
C GLN A 46 -15.33 -3.08 -10.01
N THR A 47 -15.23 -4.24 -10.65
CA THR A 47 -15.89 -5.48 -10.19
C THR A 47 -15.38 -5.89 -8.82
N ASP A 48 -14.06 -5.94 -8.65
CA ASP A 48 -13.42 -6.36 -7.41
C ASP A 48 -13.70 -5.38 -6.26
N ALA A 49 -13.66 -4.07 -6.53
CA ALA A 49 -14.01 -3.05 -5.52
C ALA A 49 -15.49 -3.14 -5.10
N THR A 50 -16.40 -3.38 -6.06
CA THR A 50 -17.83 -3.55 -5.79
C THR A 50 -18.08 -4.81 -4.95
N ASN A 51 -17.43 -5.92 -5.32
CA ASN A 51 -17.55 -7.18 -4.59
C ASN A 51 -16.98 -7.06 -3.17
N LEU A 52 -15.83 -6.40 -3.01
CA LEU A 52 -15.22 -6.14 -1.72
C LEU A 52 -16.16 -5.30 -0.84
N GLN A 53 -16.73 -4.21 -1.37
CA GLN A 53 -17.68 -3.39 -0.63
C GLN A 53 -18.89 -4.23 -0.19
N ALA A 54 -19.51 -4.95 -1.13
CA ALA A 54 -20.68 -5.77 -0.86
C ALA A 54 -20.40 -6.82 0.23
N ALA A 55 -19.24 -7.49 0.17
CA ALA A 55 -18.83 -8.50 1.14
C ALA A 55 -18.67 -7.96 2.56
N TRP A 56 -18.36 -6.67 2.74
CA TRP A 56 -18.18 -6.04 4.05
C TRP A 56 -19.43 -5.34 4.59
N THR A 57 -20.36 -4.92 3.74
CA THR A 57 -21.58 -4.21 4.15
C THR A 57 -22.67 -5.14 4.73
N THR A 58 -23.84 -4.58 5.07
CA THR A 58 -24.92 -5.24 5.83
C THR A 58 -25.27 -6.65 5.33
N GLY A 59 -25.29 -7.59 6.27
CA GLY A 59 -25.41 -9.03 6.04
C GLY A 59 -24.08 -9.75 5.77
N GLY A 60 -22.98 -9.00 5.63
CA GLY A 60 -21.65 -9.50 5.29
C GLY A 60 -20.66 -9.57 6.46
N TYR A 61 -19.37 -9.56 6.13
CA TYR A 61 -18.26 -9.71 7.07
C TYR A 61 -18.24 -8.62 8.15
N GLY A 62 -18.61 -7.37 7.82
CA GLY A 62 -18.67 -6.28 8.78
C GLY A 62 -19.63 -6.55 9.94
N ASP A 63 -20.82 -7.08 9.66
CA ASP A 63 -21.79 -7.45 10.70
C ASP A 63 -21.27 -8.62 11.55
N ALA A 64 -20.65 -9.62 10.94
CA ALA A 64 -20.04 -10.73 11.66
C ALA A 64 -18.91 -10.24 12.59
N PHE A 65 -18.09 -9.30 12.12
CA PHE A 65 -16.97 -8.74 12.87
C PHE A 65 -17.44 -7.84 14.03
N ILE A 66 -18.44 -6.98 13.81
CA ILE A 66 -19.06 -6.13 14.84
C ILE A 66 -19.68 -6.99 15.94
N ASN A 67 -20.41 -8.04 15.53
CA ASN A 67 -21.08 -8.95 16.46
C ASN A 67 -20.16 -10.06 16.99
N HIS A 68 -18.88 -10.04 16.63
CA HIS A 68 -17.89 -11.05 17.00
C HIS A 68 -18.44 -12.48 16.87
N LYS A 69 -18.96 -12.78 15.67
CA LYS A 69 -19.50 -14.07 15.24
C LYS A 69 -18.63 -14.62 14.11
N GLY A 70 -18.41 -15.93 14.11
CA GLY A 70 -17.60 -16.61 13.09
C GLY A 70 -16.15 -16.78 13.52
N GLU A 71 -15.20 -16.25 12.73
CA GLU A 71 -13.76 -16.42 12.99
C GLU A 71 -13.30 -15.74 14.28
N PHE A 72 -13.81 -14.54 14.55
CA PHE A 72 -13.50 -13.77 15.76
C PHE A 72 -14.67 -13.89 16.72
N THR A 73 -14.52 -14.69 17.76
CA THR A 73 -15.60 -15.04 18.70
C THR A 73 -15.69 -14.11 19.91
N SER A 74 -14.88 -13.04 19.94
CA SER A 74 -14.91 -12.01 21.00
C SER A 74 -14.50 -10.64 20.46
N ALA A 75 -14.92 -9.57 21.16
CA ALA A 75 -14.44 -8.22 20.87
C ALA A 75 -12.90 -8.11 20.99
N LYS A 76 -12.29 -8.85 21.93
CA LYS A 76 -10.84 -8.92 22.09
C LYS A 76 -10.16 -9.45 20.82
N SER A 77 -10.66 -10.55 20.25
CA SER A 77 -10.11 -11.12 19.03
C SER A 77 -10.30 -10.21 17.81
N CYS A 78 -11.39 -9.45 17.74
CA CYS A 78 -11.58 -8.43 16.69
C CYS A 78 -10.56 -7.29 16.83
N VAL A 79 -10.36 -6.77 18.04
CA VAL A 79 -9.36 -5.70 18.29
C VAL A 79 -7.95 -6.21 17.99
N GLN A 80 -7.62 -7.45 18.36
CA GLN A 80 -6.33 -8.07 18.02
C GLN A 80 -6.12 -8.10 16.50
N GLN A 81 -7.11 -8.54 15.72
CA GLN A 81 -7.02 -8.56 14.26
C GLN A 81 -6.78 -7.17 13.64
N ILE A 82 -7.42 -6.12 14.19
CA ILE A 82 -7.18 -4.74 13.74
C ILE A 82 -5.72 -4.34 14.00
N VAL A 83 -5.18 -4.66 15.18
CA VAL A 83 -3.80 -4.33 15.55
C VAL A 83 -2.80 -5.12 14.72
N GLU A 84 -3.05 -6.41 14.48
CA GLU A 84 -2.23 -7.26 13.60
C GLU A 84 -2.19 -6.70 12.18
N GLY A 85 -3.33 -6.31 11.60
CA GLY A 85 -3.36 -5.66 10.28
C GLY A 85 -2.57 -4.34 10.24
N CYS A 86 -2.54 -3.58 11.34
CA CYS A 86 -1.69 -2.39 11.45
C CYS A 86 -0.19 -2.73 11.52
N ILE A 87 0.17 -3.83 12.18
CA ILE A 87 1.55 -4.32 12.28
C ILE A 87 2.03 -4.79 10.91
N ASP A 88 1.20 -5.58 10.21
CA ASP A 88 1.54 -6.16 8.91
C ASP A 88 1.87 -5.07 7.89
N ILE A 89 1.00 -4.06 7.75
CA ILE A 89 1.22 -2.99 6.77
C ILE A 89 2.39 -2.08 7.16
N ALA A 90 2.64 -1.87 8.47
CA ALA A 90 3.84 -1.14 8.90
C ALA A 90 5.12 -1.91 8.54
N GLY A 91 5.11 -3.23 8.74
CA GLY A 91 6.21 -4.13 8.39
C GLY A 91 6.46 -4.22 6.88
N GLU A 92 5.39 -4.32 6.09
CA GLU A 92 5.43 -4.35 4.62
C GLU A 92 6.01 -3.05 4.05
N VAL A 93 5.52 -1.89 4.50
CA VAL A 93 6.03 -0.57 4.07
C VAL A 93 7.51 -0.43 4.37
N GLY A 94 7.93 -0.75 5.60
CA GLY A 94 9.33 -0.60 6.01
C GLY A 94 10.26 -1.57 5.31
N SER A 95 9.92 -2.86 5.30
CA SER A 95 10.85 -3.93 4.91
C SER A 95 10.78 -4.23 3.41
N GLN A 96 9.58 -4.24 2.83
CA GLN A 96 9.38 -4.65 1.44
C GLN A 96 9.35 -3.42 0.53
N LYS A 97 8.37 -2.52 0.70
CA LYS A 97 8.17 -1.38 -0.22
C LYS A 97 9.35 -0.39 -0.22
N ILE A 98 9.99 -0.18 0.93
CA ILE A 98 11.15 0.72 1.07
C ILE A 98 12.45 -0.09 1.14
N GLY A 99 12.51 -1.09 2.03
CA GLY A 99 13.73 -1.83 2.32
C GLY A 99 14.29 -2.61 1.14
N ASP A 100 13.44 -3.28 0.35
CA ASP A 100 13.90 -4.12 -0.75
C ASP A 100 14.54 -3.31 -1.90
N PRO A 101 13.90 -2.24 -2.44
CA PRO A 101 14.54 -1.39 -3.44
C PRO A 101 15.86 -0.78 -2.97
N ILE A 102 15.95 -0.34 -1.71
CA ILE A 102 17.19 0.22 -1.15
C ILE A 102 18.29 -0.83 -1.06
N SER A 103 17.94 -2.03 -0.63
CA SER A 103 18.90 -3.14 -0.48
C SER A 103 19.48 -3.53 -1.84
N LYS A 104 18.62 -3.65 -2.87
CA LYS A 104 19.04 -3.85 -4.26
C LYS A 104 19.95 -2.73 -4.75
N TYR A 105 19.58 -1.47 -4.51
CA TYR A 105 20.38 -0.33 -4.93
C TYR A 105 21.78 -0.33 -4.29
N LYS A 106 21.86 -0.57 -2.98
CA LYS A 106 23.14 -0.67 -2.23
C LYS A 106 24.01 -1.83 -2.69
N ALA A 107 23.40 -2.90 -3.20
CA ALA A 107 24.11 -4.04 -3.79
C ALA A 107 24.58 -3.77 -5.24
N GLY A 108 24.41 -2.55 -5.77
CA GLY A 108 24.77 -2.20 -7.15
C GLY A 108 23.77 -2.63 -8.21
N LYS A 109 22.64 -3.25 -7.82
CA LYS A 109 21.57 -3.72 -8.71
C LYS A 109 20.60 -2.60 -9.03
N THR A 110 21.09 -1.52 -9.66
CA THR A 110 20.36 -0.26 -9.79
C THR A 110 19.09 -0.36 -10.62
N ILE A 111 19.06 -1.17 -11.70
CA ILE A 111 17.86 -1.38 -12.52
C ILE A 111 16.80 -2.21 -11.79
N GLU A 112 17.20 -3.33 -11.19
CA GLU A 112 16.33 -4.13 -10.33
C GLU A 112 15.72 -3.28 -9.20
N ALA A 113 16.53 -2.40 -8.60
CA ALA A 113 16.09 -1.52 -7.55
C ALA A 113 14.98 -0.57 -8.01
N VAL A 114 15.06 -0.02 -9.23
CA VAL A 114 13.97 0.86 -9.74
C VAL A 114 12.70 0.08 -9.99
N TYR A 115 12.77 -1.09 -10.63
CA TYR A 115 11.57 -1.87 -10.94
C TYR A 115 10.92 -2.49 -9.71
N ALA A 116 11.67 -2.65 -8.61
CA ALA A 116 11.13 -3.05 -7.32
C ALA A 116 10.36 -1.92 -6.59
N VAL A 117 10.49 -0.65 -7.00
CA VAL A 117 9.76 0.45 -6.36
C VAL A 117 8.28 0.40 -6.78
N GLU A 118 7.38 -0.05 -5.91
CA GLU A 118 5.94 -0.01 -6.16
C GLU A 118 5.48 1.44 -6.47
N SER A 119 4.55 1.62 -7.41
CA SER A 119 4.03 2.93 -7.83
C SER A 119 5.05 3.85 -8.53
N TRP A 120 6.15 3.30 -9.08
CA TRP A 120 7.17 4.09 -9.80
C TRP A 120 6.75 4.57 -11.19
N TYR A 121 5.77 3.95 -11.86
CA TYR A 121 5.32 4.45 -13.19
C TYR A 121 4.63 5.82 -13.09
N SER A 122 3.96 6.09 -11.97
CA SER A 122 3.21 7.33 -11.70
C SER A 122 3.93 8.26 -10.71
N TRP A 123 5.14 7.90 -10.27
CA TRP A 123 5.93 8.62 -9.26
C TRP A 123 5.13 8.86 -7.97
N HIS A 124 4.31 7.88 -7.57
CA HIS A 124 3.36 8.01 -6.47
C HIS A 124 3.74 7.21 -5.22
N SER A 125 4.91 6.55 -5.21
CA SER A 125 5.36 5.67 -4.12
C SER A 125 5.35 6.35 -2.75
N ARG A 126 5.75 7.63 -2.66
CA ARG A 126 5.79 8.35 -1.37
C ARG A 126 4.38 8.58 -0.81
N GLU A 127 3.46 9.01 -1.66
CA GLU A 127 2.06 9.20 -1.31
C GLU A 127 1.39 7.87 -0.95
N ASP A 128 1.62 6.83 -1.75
CA ASP A 128 1.10 5.47 -1.53
C ASP A 128 1.52 4.92 -0.15
N TYR A 129 2.83 4.88 0.13
CA TYR A 129 3.34 4.33 1.38
C TYR A 129 2.90 5.18 2.58
N ARG A 130 2.78 6.50 2.42
CA ARG A 130 2.23 7.38 3.46
C ARG A 130 0.74 7.11 3.69
N ASN A 131 -0.03 6.85 2.64
CA ASN A 131 -1.44 6.49 2.76
C ASN A 131 -1.62 5.15 3.47
N ASN A 132 -0.69 4.19 3.31
CA ASN A 132 -0.66 2.97 4.11
C ASN A 132 -0.48 3.30 5.62
N ILE A 133 0.41 4.24 5.98
CA ILE A 133 0.54 4.70 7.38
C ILE A 133 -0.71 5.46 7.86
N TYR A 134 -1.39 6.21 6.99
CA TYR A 134 -2.67 6.83 7.34
C TYR A 134 -3.80 5.81 7.53
N SER A 135 -3.73 4.62 6.91
CA SER A 135 -4.64 3.52 7.24
C SER A 135 -4.48 3.10 8.71
N ILE A 136 -3.24 2.94 9.19
CA ILE A 136 -2.94 2.67 10.61
C ILE A 136 -3.50 3.77 11.51
N ARG A 137 -3.25 5.04 11.14
CA ARG A 137 -3.80 6.19 11.88
C ARG A 137 -5.32 6.09 12.01
N ASN A 138 -6.00 5.82 10.90
CA ASN A 138 -7.45 5.79 10.86
C ASN A 138 -8.02 4.65 11.71
N ALA A 139 -7.39 3.47 11.69
CA ALA A 139 -7.75 2.35 12.54
C ALA A 139 -7.55 2.68 14.03
N TYR A 140 -6.41 3.27 14.39
CA TYR A 140 -6.11 3.64 15.78
C TYR A 140 -7.02 4.77 16.30
N TYR A 141 -7.34 5.75 15.44
CA TYR A 141 -8.18 6.92 15.79
C TYR A 141 -9.67 6.65 15.70
N GLY A 142 -10.08 5.58 15.01
CA GLY A 142 -11.49 5.30 14.73
C GLY A 142 -12.13 6.35 13.81
N SER A 143 -11.37 6.97 12.91
CA SER A 143 -11.88 8.01 12.01
C SER A 143 -11.09 8.10 10.70
N LEU A 144 -11.68 8.72 9.67
CA LEU A 144 -11.01 8.97 8.38
C LEU A 144 -10.51 10.42 8.23
N ASN A 145 -10.95 11.33 9.09
CA ASN A 145 -10.67 12.76 8.99
C ASN A 145 -9.43 13.20 9.78
N GLY A 146 -8.73 12.26 10.44
CA GLY A 146 -7.53 12.54 11.22
C GLY A 146 -7.79 13.00 12.66
N ASN A 147 -9.05 13.11 13.10
CA ASN A 147 -9.41 13.39 14.49
C ASN A 147 -9.58 12.10 15.29
N VAL A 148 -9.30 12.12 16.59
CA VAL A 148 -9.55 10.96 17.45
C VAL A 148 -11.05 10.86 17.76
N ALA A 149 -11.69 9.76 17.38
CA ALA A 149 -13.09 9.50 17.71
C ALA A 149 -13.24 9.09 19.19
N ALA A 150 -14.43 9.34 19.77
CA ALA A 150 -14.73 8.98 21.15
C ALA A 150 -14.62 7.47 21.41
N ASN A 151 -15.11 6.66 20.46
CA ASN A 151 -15.03 5.19 20.50
C ASN A 151 -13.86 4.71 19.64
N SER A 152 -12.64 4.77 20.18
CA SER A 152 -11.41 4.41 19.47
C SER A 152 -10.42 3.68 20.36
N ILE A 153 -9.51 2.94 19.72
CA ILE A 153 -8.36 2.31 20.42
C ILE A 153 -7.54 3.40 21.11
N ALA A 154 -7.32 4.54 20.44
CA ALA A 154 -6.64 5.68 21.02
C ALA A 154 -7.26 6.15 22.36
N LYS A 155 -8.59 6.25 22.46
CA LYS A 155 -9.25 6.64 23.73
C LYS A 155 -9.14 5.59 24.82
N VAL A 156 -9.20 4.30 24.46
CA VAL A 156 -8.99 3.21 25.43
C VAL A 156 -7.56 3.20 25.97
N ILE A 157 -6.56 3.38 25.10
CA ILE A 157 -5.16 3.44 25.52
C ILE A 157 -4.87 4.73 26.28
N GLU A 158 -5.42 5.88 25.86
CA GLU A 158 -5.24 7.15 26.60
C GLU A 158 -5.72 7.05 28.05
N GLY A 159 -6.90 6.45 28.27
CA GLY A 159 -7.48 6.30 29.61
C GLY A 159 -6.73 5.30 30.51
N SER A 160 -6.00 4.34 29.94
CA SER A 160 -5.25 3.32 30.70
C SER A 160 -3.75 3.61 30.79
N ASN A 161 -3.17 4.21 29.76
CA ASN A 161 -1.76 4.54 29.61
C ASN A 161 -1.56 5.65 28.58
N SER A 162 -1.76 6.90 29.00
CA SER A 162 -1.59 8.09 28.16
C SER A 162 -0.19 8.25 27.56
N ALA A 163 0.85 7.77 28.25
CA ALA A 163 2.21 7.78 27.74
C ALA A 163 2.39 6.82 26.55
N LEU A 164 1.74 5.65 26.60
CA LEU A 164 1.71 4.71 25.47
C LEU A 164 0.94 5.30 24.29
N ASP A 165 -0.24 5.87 24.53
CA ASP A 165 -1.03 6.52 23.47
C ASP A 165 -0.23 7.62 22.75
N THR A 166 0.43 8.48 23.53
CA THR A 166 1.32 9.53 22.99
C THR A 166 2.44 8.93 22.12
N LYS A 167 3.05 7.83 22.57
CA LYS A 167 4.11 7.15 21.80
C LYS A 167 3.59 6.56 20.48
N VAL A 168 2.41 5.92 20.49
CA VAL A 168 1.80 5.35 19.28
C VAL A 168 1.46 6.46 18.28
N LYS A 169 0.79 7.53 18.73
CA LYS A 169 0.49 8.71 17.89
C LYS A 169 1.75 9.31 17.28
N LEU A 170 2.79 9.50 18.10
CA LEU A 170 4.06 10.04 17.65
C LEU A 170 4.75 9.12 16.64
N ALA A 171 4.71 7.80 16.84
CA ALA A 171 5.28 6.83 15.90
C ALA A 171 4.60 6.88 14.53
N ILE A 172 3.26 6.92 14.51
CA ILE A 172 2.46 7.06 13.27
C ILE A 172 2.84 8.36 12.54
N THR A 173 2.85 9.49 13.23
CA THR A 173 3.23 10.79 12.63
C THR A 173 4.67 10.75 12.12
N LYS A 174 5.62 10.26 12.91
CA LYS A 174 7.03 10.17 12.50
C LYS A 174 7.21 9.31 11.27
N ALA A 175 6.53 8.15 11.18
CA ALA A 175 6.61 7.29 10.01
C ALA A 175 6.06 7.99 8.75
N ALA A 176 4.86 8.56 8.83
CA ALA A 176 4.25 9.29 7.71
C ALA A 176 5.11 10.48 7.24
N THR A 177 5.68 11.24 8.19
CA THR A 177 6.58 12.36 7.89
C THR A 177 7.89 11.88 7.28
N ALA A 178 8.50 10.82 7.82
CA ALA A 178 9.76 10.28 7.30
C ALA A 178 9.61 9.80 5.86
N ILE A 179 8.53 9.07 5.55
CA ILE A 179 8.20 8.64 4.18
C ILE A 179 8.00 9.83 3.26
N TRP A 180 7.27 10.85 3.73
CA TRP A 180 7.06 12.06 2.93
C TRP A 180 8.38 12.76 2.62
N LEU A 181 9.30 12.85 3.57
CA LEU A 181 10.60 13.53 3.38
C LEU A 181 11.67 12.62 2.76
N PHE A 182 11.33 11.39 2.37
CA PHE A 182 12.30 10.39 1.95
C PHE A 182 12.85 10.66 0.55
N HIS A 183 13.96 11.40 0.47
CA HIS A 183 14.61 11.75 -0.78
C HIS A 183 15.24 10.55 -1.52
N SER A 184 15.66 9.48 -0.81
CA SER A 184 16.35 8.35 -1.45
C SER A 184 15.45 7.54 -2.39
N LEU A 185 14.13 7.45 -2.15
CA LEU A 185 13.18 6.89 -3.13
C LEU A 185 13.17 7.73 -4.41
N SER A 186 13.25 9.06 -4.28
CA SER A 186 13.38 9.95 -5.42
C SER A 186 14.72 9.78 -6.15
N VAL A 187 15.81 9.48 -5.43
CA VAL A 187 17.11 9.18 -6.05
C VAL A 187 17.05 7.89 -6.86
N ILE A 188 16.56 6.78 -6.26
CA ILE A 188 16.45 5.48 -6.92
C ILE A 188 15.63 5.63 -8.21
N THR A 189 14.43 6.20 -8.13
CA THR A 189 13.55 6.41 -9.28
C THR A 189 14.08 7.46 -10.28
N SER A 190 14.86 8.44 -9.84
CA SER A 190 15.49 9.43 -10.74
C SER A 190 16.58 8.84 -11.63
N THR A 191 17.12 7.67 -11.31
CA THR A 191 18.09 6.96 -12.17
C THR A 191 17.49 6.70 -13.57
N VAL A 192 16.18 6.45 -13.66
CA VAL A 192 15.46 6.22 -14.93
C VAL A 192 14.94 7.52 -15.56
N ARG A 193 14.92 8.65 -14.82
CA ARG A 193 14.50 9.97 -15.33
C ARG A 193 15.34 10.47 -16.51
N LYS A 194 16.56 9.95 -16.69
CA LYS A 194 17.44 10.28 -17.82
C LYS A 194 17.16 9.48 -19.09
N GLN A 195 16.23 8.53 -19.07
CA GLN A 195 16.00 7.58 -20.16
C GLN A 195 14.59 7.64 -20.80
N LYS A 196 13.62 8.41 -20.27
CA LYS A 196 12.23 8.41 -20.77
C LYS A 196 11.73 9.78 -21.29
N PRO A 197 10.87 9.79 -22.34
CA PRO A 197 10.46 11.00 -23.05
C PRO A 197 9.54 11.96 -22.26
N PRO A 198 9.36 13.21 -22.74
CA PRO A 198 8.79 14.33 -21.97
C PRO A 198 7.35 14.17 -21.45
N TRP A 199 6.55 13.25 -22.00
CA TRP A 199 5.12 13.10 -21.65
C TRP A 199 4.87 12.59 -20.22
N GLN A 200 5.87 12.01 -19.56
CA GLN A 200 5.81 11.66 -18.12
C GLN A 200 6.15 12.83 -17.17
N HIS A 201 6.43 14.03 -17.69
CA HIS A 201 6.82 15.19 -16.87
C HIS A 201 5.61 16.01 -16.36
N ALA A 202 4.38 15.58 -16.64
CA ALA A 202 3.16 16.31 -16.32
C ALA A 202 2.79 16.21 -14.82
N ARG A 203 3.49 16.96 -13.96
CA ARG A 203 3.09 17.25 -12.57
C ARG A 203 1.90 18.22 -12.45
N ASN A 204 1.03 18.31 -13.46
CA ASN A 204 -0.06 19.30 -13.50
C ASN A 204 -1.43 18.69 -13.87
N TRP A 205 -1.75 17.48 -13.42
CA TRP A 205 -3.16 17.10 -13.29
C TRP A 205 -3.77 17.82 -12.09
N LYS A 206 -4.17 19.09 -12.29
CA LYS A 206 -5.27 19.66 -11.52
C LYS A 206 -6.52 18.92 -11.96
N LEU A 207 -7.00 17.99 -11.13
CA LEU A 207 -8.35 17.47 -11.25
C LEU A 207 -9.29 18.66 -11.05
N TYR A 208 -10.07 18.95 -12.09
CA TYR A 208 -11.28 19.78 -11.99
C TYR A 208 -12.35 19.03 -11.20
#